data_AF-A0A932SCN9-F1
#
_entry.id   AF-A0A932SCN9-F1
#
_cell.length_a   1.000
_cell.length_b   1.000
_cell.length_c   1.000
_cell.angle_alpha   90.00
_cell.angle_beta   90.00
_cell.angle_gamma   90.00
#
_symmetry.space_group_name_H-M   'P 1'
#
loop_
_entity.id
_entity.type
_entity.pdbx_description
1 polymer ?
#
loop_
_entity_poly.entity_id
_entity_poly.type
_entity_poly.pdbx_seq_one_letter_code
_entity_poly.pdbx_strand_id
1 'polypeptide(L)'
;MNIVLIAHPDIHTATAIEEMIEAILEELSVSQTKTIVATSLNEVMTMVSHASLLLIDDDLFSEVGIQEIRQIPINGRVKIIMVEDRLLIARQMKLRDEIGDLISKPLERSELKETVRRVLAPRERREL
;
A
#
# COMPACT_ATOMS: atom_id res chain seq x y z
N MET A 1 -2.80 -9.94 14.05
CA MET A 1 -1.78 -10.07 13.00
C MET A 1 -2.11 -9.07 11.92
N ASN A 2 -1.20 -8.15 11.61
CA ASN A 2 -1.35 -7.19 10.53
C ASN A 2 -0.84 -7.80 9.23
N ILE A 3 -1.47 -7.50 8.11
CA ILE A 3 -0.97 -7.90 6.79
C ILE A 3 -0.69 -6.63 5.97
N VAL A 4 0.50 -6.57 5.39
CA VAL A 4 0.87 -5.60 4.35
C VAL A 4 0.82 -6.31 3.01
N LEU A 5 -0.12 -5.92 2.17
CA LEU A 5 -0.26 -6.44 0.81
C LEU A 5 0.46 -5.51 -0.15
N ILE A 6 1.41 -6.03 -0.91
CA ILE A 6 2.22 -5.31 -1.89
C ILE A 6 1.76 -5.77 -3.26
N ALA A 7 1.21 -4.85 -4.05
CA ALA A 7 0.62 -5.15 -5.33
C ALA A 7 1.41 -4.48 -6.45
N HIS A 8 2.14 -5.26 -7.24
CA HIS A 8 3.01 -4.75 -8.29
C HIS A 8 3.12 -5.79 -9.43
N PRO A 9 2.98 -5.40 -10.71
CA PRO A 9 2.91 -6.36 -11.82
C PRO A 9 4.21 -7.14 -12.03
N ASP A 10 5.35 -6.53 -11.74
CA ASP A 10 6.66 -7.17 -11.78
C ASP A 10 7.04 -7.77 -10.41
N ILE A 11 7.28 -9.08 -10.37
CA ILE A 11 7.60 -9.82 -9.14
C ILE A 11 8.94 -9.40 -8.52
N HIS A 12 9.94 -9.06 -9.34
CA HIS A 12 11.27 -8.69 -8.84
C HIS A 12 11.23 -7.37 -8.08
N THR A 13 10.51 -6.39 -8.64
CA THR A 13 10.26 -5.10 -8.00
C THR A 13 9.39 -5.29 -6.76
N ALA A 14 8.35 -6.13 -6.83
CA ALA A 14 7.50 -6.43 -5.68
C ALA A 14 8.30 -7.03 -4.51
N THR A 15 9.20 -7.97 -4.77
CA THR A 15 10.09 -8.57 -3.76
C THR A 15 11.07 -7.55 -3.19
N ALA A 16 11.64 -6.66 -4.01
CA ALA A 16 12.52 -5.60 -3.51
C ALA A 16 11.78 -4.62 -2.59
N ILE A 17 10.52 -4.30 -2.91
CA ILE A 17 9.64 -3.49 -2.05
C ILE A 17 9.32 -4.24 -0.76
N GLU A 18 9.05 -5.54 -0.84
CA GLU A 18 8.82 -6.40 0.32
C GLU A 18 9.99 -6.38 1.30
N GLU A 19 11.21 -6.67 0.82
CA GLU A 19 12.42 -6.62 1.63
C GLU A 19 12.61 -5.25 2.31
N MET A 20 12.31 -4.17 1.58
CA MET A 20 12.38 -2.81 2.12
C MET A 20 11.36 -2.58 3.25
N ILE A 21 10.12 -3.07 3.07
CA ILE A 21 9.06 -2.96 4.09
C ILE A 21 9.39 -3.82 5.30
N GLU A 22 9.88 -5.05 5.12
CA GLU A 22 10.30 -5.92 6.23
C GLU A 22 11.38 -5.24 7.08
N ALA A 23 12.41 -4.67 6.45
CA ALA A 23 13.45 -3.92 7.15
C ALA A 23 12.90 -2.68 7.89
N ILE A 24 11.89 -2.01 7.33
CA ILE A 24 11.20 -0.89 8.00
C ILE A 24 10.39 -1.37 9.20
N LEU A 25 9.65 -2.47 9.06
CA LEU A 25 8.83 -3.05 10.13
C LEU A 25 9.69 -3.50 11.31
N GLU A 26 10.85 -4.10 11.03
CA GLU A 26 11.86 -4.45 12.03
C GLU A 26 12.38 -3.20 12.76
N GLU A 27 12.78 -2.17 12.01
CA GLU A 27 13.28 -0.90 12.57
C GLU A 27 12.24 -0.22 13.48
N LEU A 28 10.96 -0.27 13.10
CA LEU A 28 9.85 0.30 13.86
C LEU A 28 9.36 -0.61 15.00
N SER A 29 9.96 -1.79 15.18
CA SER A 29 9.55 -2.80 16.17
C SER A 29 8.06 -3.19 16.06
N VAL A 30 7.50 -3.15 14.86
CA VAL A 30 6.09 -3.49 14.60
C VAL A 30 5.94 -5.01 14.51
N SER A 31 5.77 -5.64 15.67
CA SER A 31 5.64 -7.10 15.78
C SER A 31 4.29 -7.61 15.23
N GLN A 32 4.26 -8.87 14.76
CA GLN A 32 3.08 -9.55 14.22
C GLN A 32 2.52 -8.97 12.90
N THR A 33 3.38 -8.39 12.07
CA THR A 33 3.05 -7.98 10.70
C THR A 33 3.64 -8.95 9.69
N LYS A 34 2.85 -9.37 8.70
CA LYS A 34 3.29 -10.20 7.59
C LYS A 34 3.17 -9.42 6.29
N THR A 35 4.20 -9.45 5.45
CA THR A 35 4.12 -8.96 4.06
C THR A 35 3.64 -10.09 3.14
N ILE A 36 2.87 -9.71 2.12
CA ILE A 36 2.42 -10.62 1.06
C ILE A 36 2.50 -9.85 -0.25
N VAL A 37 3.07 -10.48 -1.27
CA VAL A 37 3.11 -9.94 -2.63
C VAL A 37 1.93 -10.45 -3.46
N ALA A 38 1.36 -9.56 -4.26
CA ALA A 38 0.40 -9.83 -5.32
C ALA A 38 0.91 -9.24 -6.63
N THR A 39 0.91 -10.04 -7.69
CA THR A 39 1.36 -9.63 -9.04
C THR A 39 0.22 -9.38 -10.02
N SER A 40 -1.03 -9.57 -9.57
CA SER A 40 -2.21 -9.30 -10.37
C SER A 40 -3.33 -8.70 -9.54
N LEU A 41 -4.22 -7.94 -10.19
CA LEU A 41 -5.40 -7.39 -9.54
C LEU A 41 -6.30 -8.50 -8.95
N ASN A 42 -6.39 -9.66 -9.60
CA ASN A 42 -7.16 -10.80 -9.09
C ASN A 42 -6.63 -11.32 -7.73
N GLU A 43 -5.30 -11.36 -7.58
CA GLU A 43 -4.65 -11.68 -6.30
C GLU A 43 -4.97 -10.62 -5.24
N VAL A 44 -4.92 -9.33 -5.61
CA VAL A 44 -5.28 -8.22 -4.71
C VAL A 44 -6.71 -8.38 -4.20
N MET A 45 -7.66 -8.60 -5.11
CA MET A 45 -9.08 -8.75 -4.79
C MET A 45 -9.36 -9.90 -3.81
N THR A 46 -8.58 -10.97 -3.90
CA THR A 46 -8.70 -12.14 -3.02
C THR A 46 -8.15 -11.86 -1.61
N MET A 47 -7.07 -11.08 -1.50
CA MET A 47 -6.32 -10.94 -0.25
C MET A 47 -6.59 -9.64 0.53
N VAL A 48 -7.02 -8.57 -0.14
CA VAL A 48 -7.12 -7.22 0.44
C VAL A 48 -8.05 -7.13 1.65
N SER A 49 -9.08 -7.98 1.72
CA SER A 49 -10.01 -8.01 2.86
C SER A 49 -9.34 -8.41 4.18
N HIS A 50 -8.18 -9.07 4.11
CA HIS A 50 -7.34 -9.46 5.26
C HIS A 50 -6.20 -8.48 5.53
N ALA A 51 -5.95 -7.52 4.62
CA ALA A 51 -4.86 -6.56 4.73
C ALA A 51 -5.18 -5.44 5.73
N SER A 52 -4.18 -4.99 6.47
CA SER A 52 -4.22 -3.71 7.20
C SER A 52 -3.74 -2.57 6.30
N LEU A 53 -2.81 -2.87 5.40
CA LEU A 53 -2.22 -1.95 4.46
C LEU A 53 -2.14 -2.58 3.08
N LEU A 54 -2.55 -1.85 2.05
CA LEU A 54 -2.35 -2.19 0.64
C LEU A 54 -1.43 -1.13 0.04
N LEU A 55 -0.23 -1.53 -0.37
CA LEU A 55 0.63 -0.72 -1.22
C LEU A 55 0.41 -1.20 -2.65
N ILE A 56 -0.11 -0.35 -3.53
CA ILE A 56 -0.47 -0.72 -4.90
C ILE A 56 0.23 0.16 -5.91
N ASP A 57 0.88 -0.47 -6.87
CA ASP A 57 1.54 0.20 -7.97
C ASP A 57 0.53 0.56 -9.07
N ASP A 58 0.68 1.75 -9.64
CA ASP A 58 -0.19 2.23 -10.71
C ASP A 58 -0.07 1.42 -12.01
N ASP A 59 1.10 0.80 -12.26
CA ASP A 59 1.33 -0.07 -13.42
C ASP A 59 0.53 -1.38 -13.35
N LEU A 60 -0.03 -1.72 -12.19
CA LEU A 60 -0.93 -2.86 -12.03
C LEU A 60 -2.29 -2.63 -12.73
N PHE A 61 -2.65 -1.37 -12.99
CA PHE A 61 -3.91 -1.01 -13.61
C PHE A 61 -3.76 -0.84 -15.12
N SER A 62 -4.79 -1.26 -15.87
CA SER A 62 -4.82 -1.05 -17.32
C SER A 62 -5.00 0.44 -17.68
N GLU A 63 -4.85 0.79 -18.97
CA GLU A 63 -5.23 2.12 -19.50
C GLU A 63 -6.71 2.49 -19.22
N VAL A 64 -7.58 1.50 -18.93
CA VAL A 64 -8.99 1.69 -18.53
C VAL A 64 -9.13 2.11 -17.06
N GLY A 65 -8.03 2.06 -16.31
CA GLY A 65 -7.75 2.97 -15.21
C GLY A 65 -8.23 2.54 -13.83
N ILE A 66 -7.53 3.06 -12.83
CA ILE A 66 -7.93 3.64 -11.54
C ILE A 66 -9.38 3.40 -11.03
N GLN A 67 -10.42 3.35 -11.87
CA GLN A 67 -11.77 2.89 -11.50
C GLN A 67 -11.79 1.47 -10.95
N GLU A 68 -10.83 0.61 -11.33
CA GLU A 68 -10.65 -0.73 -10.79
C GLU A 68 -10.38 -0.72 -9.26
N ILE A 69 -9.81 0.37 -8.73
CA ILE A 69 -9.62 0.55 -7.28
C ILE A 69 -10.95 0.57 -6.54
N ARG A 70 -12.01 1.09 -7.17
CA ARG A 70 -13.35 1.12 -6.55
C ARG A 70 -13.97 -0.26 -6.41
N GLN A 71 -13.45 -1.24 -7.14
CA GLN A 71 -13.89 -2.63 -7.02
C GLN A 71 -13.19 -3.34 -5.86
N ILE A 72 -12.04 -2.83 -5.41
CA ILE A 72 -11.35 -3.33 -4.23
C ILE A 72 -12.33 -3.24 -3.06
N PRO A 73 -12.63 -4.35 -2.35
CA PRO A 73 -13.53 -4.35 -1.20
C PRO A 73 -12.85 -3.67 -0.01
N ILE A 74 -12.75 -2.34 -0.06
CA ILE A 74 -12.16 -1.53 0.99
C ILE A 74 -13.15 -1.48 2.14
N ASN A 75 -12.94 -2.37 3.08
CA ASN A 75 -13.49 -2.20 4.42
C ASN A 75 -12.67 -1.07 5.04
N GLY A 76 -13.27 -0.11 5.77
CA GLY A 76 -12.56 1.07 6.35
C GLY A 76 -11.39 0.75 7.32
N ARG A 77 -10.99 -0.51 7.41
CA ARG A 77 -9.82 -1.08 8.06
C ARG A 77 -8.56 -1.09 7.18
N VAL A 78 -8.70 -1.15 5.85
CA VAL A 78 -7.56 -1.21 4.93
C VAL A 78 -7.12 0.23 4.61
N LYS A 79 -5.84 0.52 4.76
CA LYS A 79 -5.25 1.76 4.22
C LYS A 79 -4.62 1.46 2.88
N ILE A 80 -5.05 2.17 1.84
CA ILE A 80 -4.46 2.07 0.51
C ILE A 80 -3.42 3.16 0.35
N ILE A 81 -2.24 2.79 -0.09
CA ILE A 81 -1.18 3.68 -0.55
C ILE A 81 -0.94 3.37 -2.01
N MET A 82 -1.01 4.37 -2.88
CA MET A 82 -0.62 4.20 -4.28
C MET A 82 0.84 4.59 -4.48
N VAL A 83 1.56 3.79 -5.26
CA VAL A 83 2.90 4.12 -5.78
C VAL A 83 2.73 4.49 -7.24
N GLU A 84 3.10 5.71 -7.62
CA GLU A 84 2.80 6.21 -8.96
C GLU A 84 3.85 7.18 -9.48
N ASP A 85 3.97 7.30 -10.80
CA ASP A 85 4.83 8.31 -11.39
C ASP A 85 4.26 9.72 -11.15
N ARG A 86 5.16 10.69 -10.89
CA ARG A 86 4.85 12.10 -10.51
C ARG A 86 3.87 12.85 -11.44
N LEU A 87 3.48 12.25 -12.57
CA LEU A 87 2.66 12.81 -13.63
C LEU A 87 1.21 12.27 -13.70
N LEU A 88 0.84 11.23 -12.95
CA LEU A 88 -0.51 10.63 -12.98
C LEU A 88 -1.45 11.10 -11.84
N ILE A 89 -0.86 11.48 -10.71
CA ILE A 89 -1.44 11.62 -9.36
C ILE A 89 -2.76 12.39 -9.19
N ALA A 90 -2.91 13.59 -9.75
CA ALA A 90 -3.87 14.57 -9.20
C ALA A 90 -5.04 14.96 -10.12
N ARG A 91 -5.10 14.43 -11.35
CA ARG A 91 -6.15 14.80 -12.32
C ARG A 91 -7.49 14.08 -12.10
N GLN A 92 -7.50 12.96 -11.38
CA GLN A 92 -8.74 12.30 -10.94
C GLN A 92 -8.95 12.55 -9.44
N MET A 93 -9.37 13.78 -9.09
CA MET A 93 -9.70 14.21 -7.70
C MET A 93 -10.79 13.36 -7.00
N LYS A 94 -11.27 12.26 -7.60
CA LYS A 94 -12.38 11.41 -7.14
C LYS A 94 -11.94 10.09 -6.47
N LEU A 95 -10.64 9.88 -6.28
CA LEU A 95 -10.09 8.71 -5.56
C LEU A 95 -9.41 9.05 -4.23
N ARG A 96 -9.27 10.34 -3.91
CA ARG A 96 -8.62 10.80 -2.68
C ARG A 96 -9.32 10.33 -1.40
N ASP A 97 -10.60 9.99 -1.50
CA ASP A 97 -11.36 9.49 -0.36
C ASP A 97 -11.11 7.98 -0.13
N GLU A 98 -10.80 7.24 -1.20
CA GLU A 98 -10.49 5.82 -1.19
C GLU A 98 -9.00 5.52 -0.92
N ILE A 99 -8.10 6.38 -1.43
CA ILE A 99 -6.66 6.26 -1.25
C ILE A 99 -6.24 7.05 0.00
N GLY A 100 -5.63 6.34 0.96
CA GLY A 100 -5.20 6.93 2.22
C GLY A 100 -3.91 7.75 2.12
N ASP A 101 -3.01 7.40 1.19
CA ASP A 101 -1.76 8.10 0.95
C ASP A 101 -1.21 7.85 -0.46
N LEU A 102 -0.27 8.69 -0.90
CA LEU A 102 0.34 8.62 -2.22
C LEU A 102 1.86 8.71 -2.09
N ILE A 103 2.58 7.83 -2.77
CA ILE A 103 4.03 7.81 -2.83
C ILE A 103 4.47 7.93 -4.29
N SER A 104 5.39 8.86 -4.57
CA SER A 104 5.88 9.04 -5.93
C SER A 104 6.97 8.02 -6.29
N LYS A 105 7.01 7.58 -7.56
CA LYS A 105 8.18 6.92 -8.15
C LYS A 105 9.30 7.96 -8.40
N PRO A 106 10.58 7.59 -8.23
CA PRO A 106 11.06 6.31 -7.68
C PRO A 106 10.73 6.20 -6.18
N LEU A 107 10.33 4.99 -5.74
CA LEU A 107 9.94 4.74 -4.35
C LEU A 107 11.12 4.97 -3.39
N GLU A 108 11.00 5.99 -2.53
CA GLU A 108 12.03 6.29 -1.53
C GLU A 108 11.76 5.57 -0.20
N ARG A 109 12.79 4.91 0.35
CA ARG A 109 12.71 4.22 1.64
C ARG A 109 12.23 5.12 2.78
N SER A 110 12.64 6.39 2.80
CA SER A 110 12.23 7.37 3.83
C SER A 110 10.73 7.64 3.80
N GLU A 111 10.17 7.81 2.60
CA GLU A 111 8.74 8.08 2.40
C GLU A 111 7.89 6.85 2.75
N LEU A 112 8.35 5.66 2.32
CA LEU A 112 7.73 4.40 2.69
C LEU A 112 7.75 4.17 4.20
N LYS A 113 8.88 4.47 4.86
CA LYS A 113 9.02 4.36 6.32
C LYS A 113 8.06 5.26 7.08
N GLU A 114 7.93 6.51 6.64
CA GLU A 114 6.99 7.45 7.28
C GLU A 114 5.55 6.95 7.15
N THR A 115 5.20 6.45 5.96
CA THR A 115 3.85 5.96 5.66
C THR A 115 3.53 4.70 6.46
N VAL A 116 4.44 3.72 6.49
CA VAL A 116 4.31 2.50 7.31
C VAL A 116 4.17 2.86 8.79
N ARG A 117 4.99 3.79 9.30
CA ARG A 117 4.87 4.27 10.69
C ARG A 117 3.49 4.88 10.95
N ARG A 118 2.98 5.71 10.05
CA ARG A 118 1.67 6.38 10.21
C ARG A 118 0.50 5.40 10.23
N VAL A 119 0.58 4.33 9.43
CA VAL A 119 -0.51 3.35 9.26
C VAL A 119 -0.46 2.25 10.31
N LEU A 120 0.73 1.71 10.59
CA LEU A 120 0.89 0.47 11.37
C LEU A 120 1.50 0.68 12.76
N ALA A 121 2.17 1.81 13.02
CA ALA A 121 2.66 2.05 14.37
C ALA A 121 1.46 2.24 15.33
N PRO A 122 1.55 1.74 16.57
CA PRO A 122 0.54 2.01 17.57
C PRO A 122 0.37 3.52 17.66
N ARG A 123 -0.86 4.02 17.46
CA ARG A 123 -1.19 5.39 17.89
C ARG A 123 -0.87 5.42 19.37
N GLU A 124 0.19 6.13 19.76
CA GLU A 124 0.42 6.46 21.16
C GLU A 124 -0.91 6.99 21.67
N ARG A 125 -1.54 6.25 22.58
CA ARG A 125 -2.77 6.69 23.22
C ARG A 125 -2.40 8.02 23.86
N ARG A 126 -2.86 9.13 23.27
CA ARG A 126 -3.01 10.36 24.02
C ARG A 126 -4.03 10.02 25.09
N GLU A 127 -3.53 9.66 26.28
CA GLU A 127 -4.29 9.75 27.51
C GLU A 127 -4.80 11.19 27.57
N LEU A 128 -6.11 11.35 27.38
CA LEU A 128 -6.87 12.55 27.72
C LEU A 128 -7.51 12.31 29.08
#